data_AF-A0A661ATI4-F1
#
_entry.id   AF-A0A661ATI4-F1
#
_cell.length_a   1.000
_cell.length_b   1.000
_cell.length_c   1.000
_cell.angle_alpha   90.00
_cell.angle_beta   90.00
_cell.angle_gamma   90.00
#
_symmetry.space_group_name_H-M   'P 1'
#
loop_
_entity.id
_entity.type
_entity.pdbx_description
1 polymer ?
#
loop_
_entity_poly.entity_id
_entity_poly.type
_entity_poly.pdbx_seq_one_letter_code
_entity_poly.pdbx_strand_id
1 'polypeptide(L)'
;MEKRRLIKENPFFSFLPPDALEWVVERLKEREFKEGEEIVRENEPGDKFYIIKEGKAQVLRRGKEIAVLEKGDFFGEMALIEEKERSATIKALTPLAVLEIDKETFLSMLEKYPKAALEILKVLSARVRDTNRKMIEHLLHEERLATIGKMAETVIHDLKGPISVIKGYTGLLRRRDLTHKEREEFLSIVSQQTEVLLQMIEDVLEFARGRQHLKPVRLNLLTLVKETVDPMREELASENVVVDVKGEDVEAEVDPLKLRRALQNLIGNARDAMEEGGRIDVNVKKEGRYAVVEVKDTGKGMPPEVLSRLFEPFFTHGKSGGTGLGMTIVKKIVEDHDGKIEVESEVDKGTTVRIYLPL
;
A
#
# COMPACT_ATOMS: atom_id res chain seq x y z
N MET A 1 35.37 3.97 27.37
CA MET A 1 34.89 2.67 26.86
C MET A 1 33.50 2.80 26.23
N GLU A 2 32.52 3.34 26.96
CA GLU A 2 31.14 3.47 26.48
C GLU A 2 30.95 4.46 25.32
N LYS A 3 31.55 5.66 25.39
CA LYS A 3 31.53 6.65 24.27
C LYS A 3 32.05 6.07 22.96
N ARG A 4 33.19 5.36 22.99
CA ARG A 4 33.76 4.69 21.80
C ARG A 4 32.79 3.70 21.17
N ARG A 5 32.12 2.89 22.00
CA ARG A 5 31.18 1.87 21.52
C ARG A 5 29.98 2.51 20.83
N LEU A 6 29.37 3.52 21.45
CA LEU A 6 28.23 4.23 20.89
C LEU A 6 28.56 4.90 19.55
N ILE A 7 29.72 5.55 19.45
CA ILE A 7 30.17 6.19 18.20
C ILE A 7 30.43 5.15 17.11
N LYS A 8 31.07 4.03 17.45
CA LYS A 8 31.31 2.95 16.49
C LYS A 8 30.02 2.30 15.99
N GLU A 9 28.99 2.21 16.82
CA GLU A 9 27.68 1.64 16.47
C GLU A 9 26.77 2.66 15.77
N ASN A 10 27.05 3.97 15.91
CA ASN A 10 26.23 5.01 15.29
C ASN A 10 26.43 5.04 13.76
N PRO A 11 25.35 5.00 12.95
CA PRO A 11 25.44 5.03 11.48
C PRO A 11 26.21 6.23 10.91
N PHE A 12 26.30 7.32 11.67
CA PHE A 12 26.98 8.55 11.29
C PHE A 12 28.50 8.52 11.52
N PHE A 13 29.03 7.60 12.34
CA PHE A 13 30.47 7.54 12.65
C PHE A 13 31.09 6.15 12.49
N SER A 14 30.27 5.11 12.27
CA SER A 14 30.71 3.72 12.12
C SER A 14 31.72 3.48 10.98
N PHE A 15 31.74 4.37 9.99
CA PHE A 15 32.64 4.33 8.83
C PHE A 15 33.98 5.08 9.04
N LEU A 16 34.16 5.76 10.18
CA LEU A 16 35.41 6.47 10.46
C LEU A 16 36.54 5.48 10.73
N PRO A 17 37.75 5.70 10.18
CA PRO A 17 38.91 4.89 10.53
C PRO A 17 39.25 5.07 12.03
N PRO A 18 39.94 4.10 12.66
CA PRO A 18 40.12 4.08 14.13
C PRO A 18 40.74 5.36 14.71
N ASP A 19 41.69 5.95 14.00
CA ASP A 19 42.35 7.21 14.34
C ASP A 19 41.39 8.41 14.27
N ALA A 20 40.51 8.45 13.28
CA ALA A 20 39.46 9.46 13.18
C ALA A 20 38.41 9.31 14.28
N LEU A 21 38.04 8.07 14.59
CA LEU A 21 37.06 7.76 15.62
C LEU A 21 37.58 8.21 17.00
N GLU A 22 38.86 7.99 17.30
CA GLU A 22 39.48 8.54 18.51
C GLU A 22 39.52 10.06 18.51
N TRP A 23 39.91 10.66 17.39
CA TRP A 23 39.97 12.10 17.26
C TRP A 23 38.61 12.76 17.56
N VAL A 24 37.51 12.15 17.12
CA VAL A 24 36.14 12.58 17.43
C VAL A 24 35.79 12.31 18.89
N VAL A 25 36.04 11.10 19.39
CA VAL A 25 35.68 10.70 20.76
C VAL A 25 36.32 11.61 21.82
N GLU A 26 37.57 12.04 21.61
CA GLU A 26 38.27 12.98 22.49
C GLU A 26 37.61 14.37 22.56
N ARG A 27 36.86 14.75 21.52
CA ARG A 27 36.25 16.09 21.39
C ARG A 27 34.76 16.10 21.69
N LEU A 28 34.15 14.93 21.92
CA LEU A 28 32.75 14.81 22.31
C LEU A 28 32.54 15.21 23.77
N LYS A 29 31.68 16.22 23.97
CA LYS A 29 31.24 16.65 25.29
C LYS A 29 29.97 15.92 25.65
N GLU A 30 29.86 15.51 26.90
CA GLU A 30 28.64 14.85 27.40
C GLU A 30 27.76 15.91 28.06
N ARG A 31 26.46 15.83 27.78
CA ARG A 31 25.45 16.72 28.31
C ARG A 31 24.27 15.89 28.79
N GLU A 32 23.70 16.30 29.91
CA GLU A 32 22.51 15.68 30.48
C GLU A 32 21.39 16.71 30.52
N PHE A 33 20.18 16.26 30.23
CA PHE A 33 18.96 17.06 30.21
C PHE A 33 17.90 16.37 31.05
N LYS A 34 17.11 17.18 31.75
CA LYS A 34 15.99 16.67 32.55
C LYS A 34 14.80 16.36 31.64
N GLU A 35 13.93 15.47 32.10
CA GLU A 35 12.64 15.26 31.44
C GLU A 35 11.89 16.59 31.27
N GLY A 36 11.37 16.81 30.06
CA GLY A 36 10.66 18.02 29.68
C GLY A 36 11.54 19.19 29.25
N GLU A 37 12.87 19.08 29.35
CA GLU A 37 13.80 20.12 28.90
C GLU A 37 13.92 20.15 27.36
N GLU A 38 13.97 21.34 26.77
CA GLU A 38 14.18 21.52 25.33
C GLU A 38 15.68 21.63 25.05
N ILE A 39 16.18 20.74 24.20
CA ILE A 39 17.61 20.66 23.86
C ILE A 39 17.94 21.66 22.75
N VAL A 40 17.06 21.78 21.75
CA VAL A 40 17.13 22.77 20.67
C VAL A 40 15.71 23.19 20.30
N ARG A 41 15.54 24.39 19.75
CA ARG A 41 14.24 24.92 19.34
C ARG A 41 14.19 25.21 17.85
N GLU A 42 13.04 24.98 17.23
CA GLU A 42 12.77 25.32 15.84
C GLU A 42 13.02 26.82 15.59
N ASN A 43 13.62 27.15 14.43
CA ASN A 43 13.99 28.50 14.00
C ASN A 43 15.10 29.19 14.84
N GLU A 44 15.73 28.49 15.78
CA GLU A 44 16.95 28.99 16.41
C GLU A 44 18.19 28.64 15.58
N PRO A 45 19.27 29.44 15.63
CA PRO A 45 20.53 29.06 15.01
C PRO A 45 21.07 27.75 15.64
N GLY A 46 21.58 26.85 14.80
CA GLY A 46 22.15 25.59 15.25
C GLY A 46 23.65 25.52 15.04
N ASP A 47 24.41 25.37 16.12
CA ASP A 47 25.88 25.32 16.13
C ASP A 47 26.44 23.99 16.67
N LYS A 48 25.56 23.04 16.96
CA LYS A 48 25.92 21.74 17.55
C LYS A 48 25.17 20.58 16.94
N PHE A 49 25.82 19.43 16.90
CA PHE A 49 25.26 18.13 16.57
C PHE A 49 25.26 17.23 17.81
N TYR A 50 24.23 16.39 17.93
CA TYR A 50 23.98 15.59 19.12
C TYR A 50 23.74 14.12 18.78
N ILE A 51 24.18 13.24 19.67
CA ILE A 51 23.93 11.80 19.61
C ILE A 51 23.33 11.36 20.94
N ILE A 52 22.22 10.62 20.92
CA ILE A 52 21.58 10.14 22.13
C ILE A 52 22.36 8.95 22.68
N LYS A 53 22.92 9.14 23.88
CA LYS A 53 23.60 8.09 24.64
C LYS A 53 22.59 7.27 25.45
N GLU A 54 21.67 7.93 26.12
CA GLU A 54 20.61 7.33 26.93
C GLU A 54 19.37 8.22 26.99
N GLY A 55 18.20 7.61 27.19
CA GLY A 55 16.92 8.29 27.25
C GLY A 55 16.20 8.39 25.90
N LYS A 56 15.09 9.13 25.89
CA LYS A 56 14.26 9.38 24.70
C LYS A 56 14.01 10.87 24.52
N ALA A 57 13.94 11.29 23.25
CA ALA A 57 13.63 12.66 22.89
C ALA A 57 12.47 12.72 21.88
N GLN A 58 11.58 13.69 22.05
CA GLN A 58 10.50 13.99 21.12
C GLN A 58 10.95 15.04 20.10
N VAL A 59 10.59 14.83 18.84
CA VAL A 59 10.80 15.81 17.75
C VAL A 59 9.49 16.52 17.48
N LEU A 60 9.49 17.84 17.63
CA LEU A 60 8.33 18.70 17.46
C LEU A 60 8.58 19.66 16.28
N ARG A 61 7.67 19.71 15.31
CA ARG A 61 7.71 20.68 14.21
C ARG A 61 6.38 21.40 14.13
N ARG A 62 6.39 22.74 14.19
CA ARG A 62 5.18 23.57 14.30
C ARG A 62 4.26 23.11 15.44
N GLY A 63 4.85 22.68 16.56
CA GLY A 63 4.14 22.20 17.75
C GLY A 63 3.52 20.81 17.65
N LYS A 64 3.66 20.10 16.52
CA LYS A 64 3.21 18.70 16.36
C LYS A 64 4.37 17.74 16.53
N GLU A 65 4.14 16.64 17.25
CA GLU A 65 5.08 15.53 17.31
C GLU A 65 5.19 14.87 15.93
N ILE A 66 6.41 14.73 15.44
CA ILE A 66 6.69 14.06 14.15
C ILE A 66 7.49 12.77 14.32
N ALA A 67 8.21 12.60 15.43
CA ALA A 67 9.00 11.42 15.73
C ALA A 67 9.43 11.36 17.20
N VAL A 68 9.83 10.18 17.65
CA VAL A 68 10.56 9.95 18.91
C VAL A 68 11.93 9.35 18.55
N LEU A 69 12.97 9.88 19.18
CA LEU A 69 14.37 9.45 19.04
C LEU A 69 14.79 8.67 20.27
N GLU A 70 15.61 7.64 20.09
CA GLU A 70 16.10 6.74 21.14
C GLU A 70 17.63 6.62 21.12
N LYS A 71 18.18 5.79 22.01
CA LYS A 71 19.63 5.54 22.10
C LYS A 71 20.22 5.15 20.74
N GLY A 72 21.27 5.88 20.34
CA GLY A 72 21.95 5.69 19.06
C GLY A 72 21.45 6.63 17.95
N ASP A 73 20.27 7.24 18.09
CA ASP A 73 19.82 8.28 17.16
C ASP A 73 20.62 9.57 17.33
N PHE A 74 20.57 10.42 16.31
CA PHE A 74 21.27 11.70 16.27
C PHE A 74 20.38 12.79 15.70
N PHE A 75 20.71 14.04 16.03
CA PHE A 75 20.00 15.22 15.54
C PHE A 75 20.90 16.47 15.49
N GLY A 76 20.44 17.46 14.73
CA GLY A 76 21.10 18.77 14.62
C GLY A 76 22.08 18.89 13.46
N GLU A 77 22.24 17.84 12.65
CA GLU A 77 23.11 17.78 11.48
C GLU A 77 22.72 18.76 10.37
N MET A 78 21.42 18.99 10.20
CA MET A 78 20.89 19.82 9.12
C MET A 78 21.28 21.28 9.27
N ALA A 79 21.25 21.81 10.50
CA ALA A 79 21.65 23.19 10.77
C ALA A 79 23.16 23.43 10.51
N LEU A 80 23.99 22.41 10.76
CA LEU A 80 25.42 22.49 10.53
C LEU A 80 25.79 22.44 9.04
N ILE A 81 25.07 21.64 8.25
CA ILE A 81 25.38 21.39 6.84
C ILE A 81 24.76 22.43 5.92
N GLU A 82 23.51 22.84 6.16
CA GLU A 82 22.82 23.81 5.30
C GLU A 82 23.04 25.28 5.72
N GLU A 83 23.74 25.52 6.83
CA GLU A 83 23.86 26.83 7.49
C GLU A 83 22.50 27.50 7.77
N LYS A 84 21.47 26.69 8.02
CA LYS A 84 20.12 27.15 8.34
C LYS A 84 19.82 27.02 9.83
N GLU A 85 18.74 27.68 10.24
CA GLU A 85 18.13 27.51 11.55
C GLU A 85 17.66 26.07 11.78
N ARG A 86 17.48 25.69 13.05
CA ARG A 86 16.97 24.39 13.47
C ARG A 86 15.60 24.12 12.84
N SER A 87 15.46 22.97 12.18
CA SER A 87 14.24 22.57 11.48
C SER A 87 13.10 22.07 12.38
N ALA A 88 13.39 21.81 13.65
CA ALA A 88 12.46 21.27 14.64
C ALA A 88 12.96 21.54 16.07
N THR A 89 12.04 21.54 17.04
CA THR A 89 12.33 21.53 18.47
C THR A 89 12.56 20.09 18.92
N ILE A 90 13.58 19.86 19.74
CA ILE A 90 13.86 18.55 20.37
C ILE A 90 13.66 18.69 21.87
N LYS A 91 12.81 17.85 22.44
CA LYS A 91 12.46 17.89 23.88
C LYS A 91 12.72 16.54 24.52
N ALA A 92 13.33 16.52 25.70
CA ALA A 92 13.57 15.30 26.45
C ALA A 92 12.23 14.69 26.94
N LEU A 93 11.95 13.43 26.60
CA LEU A 93 10.79 12.67 27.11
C LEU A 93 11.11 11.93 28.40
N THR A 94 12.38 11.61 28.62
CA THR A 94 12.91 11.02 29.84
C THR A 94 14.18 11.79 30.21
N PRO A 95 14.80 11.58 31.38
CA PRO A 95 16.19 11.99 31.56
C PRO A 95 17.03 11.54 30.36
N LEU A 96 17.74 12.49 29.74
CA LEU A 96 18.37 12.31 28.43
C LEU A 96 19.85 12.66 28.54
N ALA A 97 20.72 11.71 28.21
CA ALA A 97 22.15 11.93 28.08
C ALA A 97 22.53 11.94 26.60
N VAL A 98 23.28 12.95 26.18
CA VAL A 98 23.73 13.10 24.79
C VAL A 98 25.23 13.38 24.72
N LEU A 99 25.82 13.01 23.58
CA LEU A 99 27.15 13.46 23.17
C LEU A 99 26.99 14.61 22.18
N GLU A 100 27.60 15.77 22.47
CA GLU A 100 27.59 16.94 21.60
C GLU A 100 28.96 17.18 20.95
N ILE A 101 28.92 17.64 19.68
CA ILE A 101 30.06 18.14 18.91
C ILE A 101 29.69 19.53 18.37
N ASP A 102 30.58 20.50 18.52
CA ASP A 102 30.39 21.85 17.97
C ASP A 102 30.66 21.93 16.46
N LYS A 103 30.12 22.98 15.82
CA LYS A 103 30.22 23.22 14.37
C LYS A 103 31.66 23.22 13.88
N GLU A 104 32.58 23.89 14.59
CA GLU A 104 33.98 23.98 14.19
C GLU A 104 34.66 22.61 14.18
N THR A 105 34.44 21.82 15.23
CA THR A 105 34.96 20.45 15.33
C THR A 105 34.35 19.55 14.27
N PHE A 106 33.04 19.69 14.02
CA PHE A 106 32.33 18.94 13.00
C PHE A 106 32.85 19.25 11.59
N LEU A 107 33.04 20.53 11.24
CA LEU A 107 33.60 20.93 9.95
C LEU A 107 35.06 20.49 9.80
N SER A 108 35.88 20.64 10.85
CA SER A 108 37.27 20.17 10.88
C SER A 108 37.36 18.65 10.68
N MET A 109 36.39 17.89 11.19
CA MET A 109 36.30 16.45 10.94
C MET A 109 36.08 16.15 9.46
N LEU A 110 35.16 16.88 8.80
CA LEU A 110 34.87 16.69 7.38
C LEU A 110 36.06 17.04 6.49
N GLU A 111 36.79 18.10 6.83
CA GLU A 111 38.01 18.50 6.12
C GLU A 111 39.12 17.44 6.28
N LYS A 112 39.33 16.97 7.51
CA LYS A 112 40.40 16.01 7.82
C LYS A 112 40.09 14.60 7.30
N TYR A 113 38.82 14.23 7.22
CA TYR A 113 38.38 12.91 6.79
C TYR A 113 37.33 13.01 5.66
N PRO A 114 37.72 13.30 4.40
CA PRO A 114 36.79 13.52 3.30
C PRO A 114 35.85 12.34 2.99
N LYS A 115 36.29 11.10 3.30
CA LYS A 115 35.43 9.91 3.19
C LYS A 115 34.22 9.98 4.11
N ALA A 116 34.33 10.67 5.25
CA ALA A 116 33.22 10.87 6.16
C ALA A 116 32.10 11.71 5.54
N ALA A 117 32.46 12.77 4.81
CA ALA A 117 31.50 13.62 4.11
C ALA A 117 30.69 12.83 3.06
N LEU A 118 31.33 11.92 2.32
CA LEU A 118 30.66 11.09 1.32
C LEU A 118 29.62 10.14 1.95
N GLU A 119 29.95 9.52 3.09
CA GLU A 119 29.01 8.65 3.78
C GLU A 119 27.86 9.42 4.43
N ILE A 120 28.14 10.59 5.01
CA ILE A 120 27.11 11.51 5.50
C ILE A 120 26.15 11.88 4.37
N LEU A 121 26.68 12.22 3.19
CA LEU A 121 25.86 12.51 2.02
C LEU A 121 24.97 11.32 1.63
N LYS A 122 25.48 10.08 1.69
CA LYS A 122 24.69 8.87 1.41
C LYS A 122 23.57 8.66 2.43
N VAL A 123 23.86 8.84 3.73
CA VAL A 123 22.86 8.71 4.81
C VAL A 123 21.77 9.77 4.67
N LEU A 124 22.15 11.03 4.42
CA LEU A 124 21.20 12.12 4.20
C LEU A 124 20.38 11.91 2.93
N SER A 125 21.01 11.48 1.85
CA SER A 125 20.32 11.15 0.60
C SER A 125 19.30 10.01 0.80
N ALA A 126 19.64 8.99 1.59
CA ALA A 126 18.71 7.92 1.96
C ALA A 126 17.55 8.44 2.81
N ARG A 127 17.82 9.30 3.80
CA ARG A 127 16.80 9.94 4.65
C ARG A 127 15.85 10.82 3.83
N VAL A 128 16.37 11.62 2.89
CA VAL A 128 15.54 12.44 1.98
C VAL A 128 14.66 11.56 1.10
N ARG A 129 15.20 10.47 0.53
CA ARG A 129 14.40 9.51 -0.25
C ARG A 129 13.29 8.87 0.57
N ASP A 130 13.56 8.50 1.82
CA ASP A 130 12.57 7.90 2.73
C ASP A 130 11.45 8.89 3.08
N THR A 131 11.81 10.12 3.44
CA THR A 131 10.84 11.20 3.74
C THR A 131 9.98 11.53 2.52
N ASN A 132 10.58 11.64 1.33
CA ASN A 132 9.84 11.89 0.09
C ASN A 132 8.87 10.75 -0.23
N ARG A 133 9.28 9.48 -0.03
CA ARG A 133 8.40 8.32 -0.24
C ARG A 133 7.18 8.39 0.68
N LYS A 134 7.38 8.64 1.98
CA LYS A 134 6.28 8.78 2.96
C LYS A 134 5.35 9.95 2.62
N MET A 135 5.90 11.07 2.17
CA MET A 135 5.10 12.23 1.75
C MET A 135 4.24 11.93 0.52
N ILE A 136 4.80 11.26 -0.48
CA ILE A 136 4.06 10.83 -1.68
C ILE A 136 2.94 9.86 -1.29
N GLU A 137 3.21 8.90 -0.41
CA GLU A 137 2.18 7.97 0.10
C GLU A 137 1.05 8.70 0.83
N HIS A 138 1.37 9.71 1.65
CA HIS A 138 0.39 10.55 2.32
C HIS A 138 -0.46 11.37 1.34
N LEU A 139 0.17 11.99 0.33
CA LEU A 139 -0.55 12.76 -0.70
C LEU A 139 -1.49 11.88 -1.51
N LEU A 140 -1.05 10.68 -1.89
CA LEU A 140 -1.90 9.69 -2.58
C LEU A 140 -3.06 9.22 -1.70
N HIS A 141 -2.85 9.11 -0.38
CA HIS A 141 -3.93 8.78 0.55
C HIS A 141 -4.99 9.89 0.62
N GLU A 142 -4.56 11.14 0.76
CA GLU A 142 -5.45 12.31 0.74
C GLU A 142 -6.22 12.41 -0.59
N GLU A 143 -5.56 12.18 -1.73
CA GLU A 143 -6.20 12.18 -3.04
C GLU A 143 -7.26 11.07 -3.19
N ARG A 144 -6.99 9.87 -2.66
CA ARG A 144 -7.96 8.77 -2.63
C ARG A 144 -9.19 9.12 -1.78
N LEU A 145 -8.98 9.67 -0.59
CA LEU A 145 -10.07 10.12 0.28
C LEU A 145 -10.89 11.25 -0.36
N ALA A 146 -10.23 12.20 -1.03
CA ALA A 146 -10.90 13.25 -1.78
C ALA A 146 -11.72 12.68 -2.95
N THR A 147 -11.20 11.66 -3.64
CA THR A 147 -11.92 10.96 -4.72
C THR A 147 -13.16 10.25 -4.19
N ILE A 148 -13.03 9.52 -3.08
CA ILE A 148 -14.19 8.93 -2.37
C ILE A 148 -15.20 10.01 -2.00
N GLY A 149 -14.75 11.15 -1.46
CA GLY A 149 -15.62 12.27 -1.10
C GLY A 149 -16.37 12.85 -2.31
N LYS A 150 -15.68 13.04 -3.44
CA LYS A 150 -16.28 13.49 -4.71
C LYS A 150 -17.29 12.50 -5.28
N MET A 151 -17.12 11.21 -5.02
CA MET A 151 -17.97 10.13 -5.54
C MET A 151 -18.87 9.52 -4.46
N ALA A 152 -18.99 10.18 -3.30
CA ALA A 152 -19.79 9.70 -2.17
C ALA A 152 -21.27 9.54 -2.56
N GLU A 153 -21.78 10.44 -3.42
CA GLU A 153 -23.15 10.37 -3.93
C GLU A 153 -23.39 9.09 -4.74
N THR A 154 -22.45 8.72 -5.63
CA THR A 154 -22.51 7.47 -6.41
C THR A 154 -22.41 6.24 -5.52
N VAL A 155 -21.47 6.23 -4.56
CA VAL A 155 -21.33 5.11 -3.61
C VAL A 155 -22.60 4.92 -2.79
N ILE A 156 -23.17 6.01 -2.26
CA ILE A 156 -24.42 5.95 -1.50
C ILE A 156 -25.59 5.47 -2.38
N HIS A 157 -25.65 5.95 -3.62
CA HIS A 157 -26.66 5.52 -4.58
C HIS A 157 -26.58 4.00 -4.82
N ASP A 158 -25.39 3.47 -5.06
CA ASP A 158 -25.20 2.07 -5.38
C ASP A 158 -25.43 1.17 -4.17
N LEU A 159 -25.11 1.62 -2.95
CA LEU A 159 -25.48 0.93 -1.70
C LEU A 159 -27.00 0.93 -1.47
N LYS A 160 -27.70 2.00 -1.87
CA LYS A 160 -29.16 2.12 -1.70
C LYS A 160 -29.94 1.07 -2.50
N GLY A 161 -29.39 0.62 -3.63
CA GLY A 161 -29.93 -0.47 -4.46
C GLY A 161 -30.18 -1.77 -3.69
N PRO A 162 -29.12 -2.51 -3.27
CA PRO A 162 -29.25 -3.75 -2.52
C PRO A 162 -30.04 -3.56 -1.22
N ILE A 163 -29.87 -2.43 -0.52
CA ILE A 163 -30.69 -2.10 0.67
C ILE A 163 -32.19 -2.06 0.34
N SER A 164 -32.57 -1.47 -0.79
CA SER A 164 -33.98 -1.40 -1.20
C SER A 164 -34.54 -2.77 -1.55
N VAL A 165 -33.74 -3.62 -2.22
CA VAL A 165 -34.11 -5.01 -2.52
C VAL A 165 -34.30 -5.81 -1.22
N ILE A 166 -33.33 -5.75 -0.29
CA ILE A 166 -33.43 -6.40 1.03
C ILE A 166 -34.71 -5.95 1.75
N LYS A 167 -34.97 -4.63 1.78
CA LYS A 167 -36.17 -4.08 2.42
C LYS A 167 -37.46 -4.57 1.76
N GLY A 168 -37.49 -4.68 0.44
CA GLY A 168 -38.63 -5.21 -0.32
C GLY A 168 -38.91 -6.67 0.02
N TYR A 169 -37.90 -7.53 -0.09
CA TYR A 169 -38.04 -8.97 0.15
C TYR A 169 -38.28 -9.32 1.62
N THR A 170 -37.66 -8.61 2.56
CA THR A 170 -38.02 -8.74 3.99
C THR A 170 -39.45 -8.32 4.27
N GLY A 171 -40.00 -7.34 3.54
CA GLY A 171 -41.41 -6.99 3.56
C GLY A 171 -42.31 -8.13 3.03
N LEU A 172 -41.95 -8.73 1.89
CA LEU A 172 -42.67 -9.86 1.31
C LEU A 172 -42.65 -11.10 2.21
N LEU A 173 -41.52 -11.39 2.86
CA LEU A 173 -41.35 -12.52 3.79
C LEU A 173 -42.31 -12.50 5.00
N ARG A 174 -42.92 -11.35 5.30
CA ARG A 174 -43.95 -11.19 6.35
C ARG A 174 -45.32 -11.75 5.95
N ARG A 175 -45.54 -12.05 4.66
CA ARG A 175 -46.75 -12.71 4.17
C ARG A 175 -46.86 -14.12 4.75
N ARG A 176 -48.08 -14.49 5.17
CA ARG A 176 -48.39 -15.80 5.78
C ARG A 176 -48.77 -16.86 4.75
N ASP A 177 -49.07 -16.44 3.53
CA ASP A 177 -49.54 -17.25 2.42
C ASP A 177 -48.42 -17.72 1.46
N LEU A 178 -47.15 -17.60 1.87
CA LEU A 178 -46.00 -18.06 1.08
C LEU A 178 -45.81 -19.57 1.20
N THR A 179 -45.55 -20.22 0.07
CA THR A 179 -45.05 -21.59 0.04
C THR A 179 -43.63 -21.67 0.62
N HIS A 180 -43.19 -22.88 0.98
CA HIS A 180 -41.81 -23.10 1.43
C HIS A 180 -40.80 -22.69 0.35
N LYS A 181 -41.10 -22.95 -0.93
CA LYS A 181 -40.21 -22.63 -2.05
C LYS A 181 -40.03 -21.12 -2.20
N GLU A 182 -41.13 -20.35 -2.23
CA GLU A 182 -41.06 -18.88 -2.34
C GLU A 182 -40.33 -18.25 -1.15
N ARG A 183 -40.50 -18.81 0.06
CA ARG A 183 -39.80 -18.32 1.25
C ARG A 183 -38.30 -18.51 1.14
N GLU A 184 -37.84 -19.69 0.70
CA GLU A 184 -36.42 -19.96 0.49
C GLU A 184 -35.84 -19.09 -0.63
N GLU A 185 -36.56 -18.90 -1.74
CA GLU A 185 -36.13 -17.99 -2.81
C GLU A 185 -35.95 -16.56 -2.30
N PHE A 186 -36.90 -16.04 -1.51
CA PHE A 186 -36.79 -14.69 -0.95
C PHE A 186 -35.65 -14.56 0.07
N LEU A 187 -35.43 -15.58 0.90
CA LEU A 187 -34.30 -15.60 1.84
C LEU A 187 -32.96 -15.64 1.09
N SER A 188 -32.85 -16.44 0.04
CA SER A 188 -31.66 -16.51 -0.81
C SER A 188 -31.34 -15.15 -1.43
N ILE A 189 -32.35 -14.45 -1.96
CA ILE A 189 -32.18 -13.10 -2.52
C ILE A 189 -31.68 -12.12 -1.45
N VAL A 190 -32.26 -12.15 -0.24
CA VAL A 190 -31.80 -11.28 0.86
C VAL A 190 -30.34 -11.56 1.19
N SER A 191 -29.95 -12.82 1.35
CA SER A 191 -28.58 -13.23 1.64
C SER A 191 -27.60 -12.75 0.56
N GLN A 192 -27.93 -12.96 -0.71
CA GLN A 192 -27.10 -12.54 -1.84
C GLN A 192 -26.91 -11.01 -1.85
N GLN A 193 -27.97 -10.23 -1.58
CA GLN A 193 -27.85 -8.77 -1.53
C GLN A 193 -27.01 -8.27 -0.34
N THR A 194 -27.01 -8.98 0.79
CA THR A 194 -26.08 -8.67 1.90
C THR A 194 -24.63 -8.96 1.54
N GLU A 195 -24.35 -10.05 0.83
CA GLU A 195 -23.00 -10.36 0.35
C GLU A 195 -22.50 -9.31 -0.64
N VAL A 196 -23.34 -8.90 -1.59
CA VAL A 196 -23.04 -7.78 -2.49
C VAL A 196 -22.66 -6.53 -1.70
N LEU A 197 -23.47 -6.16 -0.70
CA LEU A 197 -23.22 -4.96 0.10
C LEU A 197 -21.91 -5.03 0.90
N LEU A 198 -21.58 -6.19 1.46
CA LEU A 198 -20.31 -6.43 2.15
C LEU A 198 -19.13 -6.26 1.19
N GLN A 199 -19.20 -6.85 0.00
CA GLN A 199 -18.16 -6.71 -1.03
C GLN A 199 -17.97 -5.24 -1.43
N MET A 200 -19.07 -4.48 -1.57
CA MET A 200 -18.99 -3.05 -1.89
C MET A 200 -18.24 -2.26 -0.80
N ILE A 201 -18.50 -2.54 0.46
CA ILE A 201 -17.81 -1.90 1.60
C ILE A 201 -16.33 -2.25 1.59
N GLU A 202 -16.00 -3.52 1.37
CA GLU A 202 -14.61 -3.98 1.32
C GLU A 202 -13.82 -3.34 0.17
N ASP A 203 -14.44 -3.15 -0.99
CA ASP A 203 -13.84 -2.46 -2.13
C ASP A 203 -13.53 -1.00 -1.81
N VAL A 204 -14.48 -0.28 -1.20
CA VAL A 204 -14.28 1.13 -0.79
C VAL A 204 -13.18 1.25 0.26
N LEU A 205 -13.16 0.35 1.26
CA LEU A 205 -12.14 0.34 2.29
C LEU A 205 -10.75 0.01 1.73
N GLU A 206 -10.66 -0.92 0.79
CA GLU A 206 -9.38 -1.25 0.16
C GLU A 206 -8.86 -0.12 -0.72
N PHE A 207 -9.76 0.56 -1.44
CA PHE A 207 -9.41 1.76 -2.19
C PHE A 207 -8.86 2.85 -1.24
N ALA A 208 -9.54 3.11 -0.12
CA ALA A 208 -9.12 4.09 0.88
C ALA A 208 -7.77 3.77 1.54
N ARG A 209 -7.54 2.49 1.91
CA ARG A 209 -6.34 2.05 2.66
C ARG A 209 -5.03 2.18 1.88
N GLY A 210 -5.06 2.38 0.57
CA GLY A 210 -3.85 2.63 -0.21
C GLY A 210 -2.89 1.44 -0.30
N ARG A 211 -1.58 1.70 -0.52
CA ARG A 211 -0.57 0.66 -0.74
C ARG A 211 -0.42 -0.16 0.54
N GLN A 212 -0.71 -1.45 0.49
CA GLN A 212 -0.57 -2.34 1.65
C GLN A 212 0.68 -3.20 1.50
N HIS A 213 1.41 -3.40 2.59
CA HIS A 213 2.53 -4.34 2.63
C HIS A 213 2.05 -5.72 2.14
N LEU A 214 2.64 -6.19 1.05
CA LEU A 214 2.44 -7.55 0.60
C LEU A 214 2.97 -8.53 1.63
N LYS A 215 2.33 -9.69 1.72
CA LYS A 215 2.87 -10.87 2.40
C LYS A 215 3.23 -11.92 1.34
N PRO A 216 4.29 -11.70 0.56
CA PRO A 216 4.65 -12.59 -0.53
C PRO A 216 5.06 -13.96 0.02
N VAL A 217 4.57 -15.01 -0.63
CA VAL A 217 4.93 -16.40 -0.39
C VAL A 217 5.29 -17.00 -1.74
N ARG A 218 6.37 -17.78 -1.78
CA ARG A 218 6.75 -18.54 -2.96
C ARG A 218 5.81 -19.73 -3.14
N LEU A 219 5.08 -19.76 -4.24
CA LEU A 219 4.09 -20.80 -4.53
C LEU A 219 3.92 -21.03 -6.03
N ASN A 220 3.28 -22.15 -6.38
CA ASN A 220 2.85 -22.47 -7.73
C ASN A 220 1.58 -21.69 -8.11
N LEU A 221 1.68 -20.83 -9.13
CA LEU A 221 0.58 -19.99 -9.59
C LEU A 221 -0.59 -20.77 -10.22
N LEU A 222 -0.31 -21.85 -10.94
CA LEU A 222 -1.37 -22.69 -11.53
C LEU A 222 -2.23 -23.33 -10.43
N THR A 223 -1.60 -23.79 -9.35
CA THR A 223 -2.32 -24.29 -8.16
C THR A 223 -3.18 -23.21 -7.54
N LEU A 224 -2.62 -22.01 -7.30
CA LEU A 224 -3.38 -20.89 -6.74
C LEU A 224 -4.60 -20.52 -7.60
N VAL A 225 -4.43 -20.46 -8.92
CA VAL A 225 -5.51 -20.16 -9.86
C VAL A 225 -6.60 -21.23 -9.79
N LYS A 226 -6.25 -22.51 -9.80
CA LYS A 226 -7.21 -23.62 -9.66
C LYS A 226 -7.99 -23.53 -8.35
N GLU A 227 -7.30 -23.36 -7.22
CA GLU A 227 -7.93 -23.21 -5.90
C GLU A 227 -8.86 -21.99 -5.81
N THR A 228 -8.65 -20.97 -6.64
CA THR A 228 -9.51 -19.78 -6.70
C THR A 228 -10.74 -20.01 -7.57
N VAL A 229 -10.56 -20.66 -8.72
CA VAL A 229 -11.60 -20.86 -9.73
C VAL A 229 -12.54 -22.01 -9.36
N ASP A 230 -12.01 -23.09 -8.79
CA ASP A 230 -12.79 -24.31 -8.53
C ASP A 230 -14.04 -24.09 -7.66
N PRO A 231 -13.99 -23.31 -6.55
CA PRO A 231 -15.18 -22.98 -5.77
C PRO A 231 -16.23 -22.15 -6.54
N MET A 232 -15.81 -21.39 -7.56
CA MET A 232 -16.70 -20.52 -8.35
C MET A 232 -17.42 -21.29 -9.48
N ARG A 233 -17.00 -22.54 -9.78
CA ARG A 233 -17.54 -23.31 -10.90
C ARG A 233 -19.04 -23.56 -10.81
N GLU A 234 -19.56 -23.86 -9.62
CA GLU A 234 -20.99 -24.14 -9.42
C GLU A 234 -21.84 -22.90 -9.68
N GLU A 235 -21.42 -21.75 -9.15
CA GLU A 235 -22.07 -20.46 -9.36
C GLU A 235 -22.05 -20.08 -10.84
N LEU A 236 -20.89 -20.16 -11.50
CA LEU A 236 -20.75 -19.85 -12.92
C LEU A 236 -21.60 -20.78 -13.80
N ALA A 237 -21.64 -22.08 -13.49
CA ALA A 237 -22.44 -23.04 -14.23
C ALA A 237 -23.95 -22.77 -14.11
N SER A 238 -24.41 -22.24 -12.96
CA SER A 238 -25.81 -21.85 -12.77
C SER A 238 -26.24 -20.69 -13.68
N GLU A 239 -25.28 -19.91 -14.17
CA GLU A 239 -25.46 -18.82 -15.13
C GLU A 239 -25.04 -19.18 -16.56
N ASN A 240 -24.90 -20.47 -16.89
CA ASN A 240 -24.45 -20.98 -18.20
C ASN A 240 -23.04 -20.51 -18.62
N VAL A 241 -22.17 -20.22 -17.66
CA VAL A 241 -20.77 -19.85 -17.90
C VAL A 241 -19.86 -21.05 -17.61
N VAL A 242 -19.08 -21.45 -18.61
CA VAL A 242 -18.08 -22.52 -18.49
C VAL A 242 -16.70 -21.91 -18.26
N VAL A 243 -16.00 -22.35 -17.21
CA VAL A 243 -14.63 -21.91 -16.92
C VAL A 243 -13.63 -23.05 -17.09
N ASP A 244 -12.59 -22.80 -17.90
CA ASP A 244 -11.48 -23.71 -18.11
C ASP A 244 -10.19 -23.10 -17.57
N VAL A 245 -9.42 -23.91 -16.83
CA VAL A 245 -8.12 -23.51 -16.27
C VAL A 245 -7.05 -24.42 -16.85
N LYS A 246 -6.07 -23.84 -17.52
CA LYS A 246 -4.92 -24.55 -18.10
C LYS A 246 -3.64 -23.75 -17.87
N GLY A 247 -2.50 -24.37 -18.16
CA GLY A 247 -1.22 -23.67 -18.07
C GLY A 247 -0.07 -24.54 -17.61
N GLU A 248 1.04 -23.86 -17.34
CA GLU A 248 2.31 -24.41 -16.86
C GLU A 248 2.43 -24.22 -15.35
N ASP A 249 3.21 -25.10 -14.70
CA ASP A 249 3.62 -24.93 -13.30
C ASP A 249 4.66 -23.81 -13.20
N VAL A 250 4.25 -22.65 -12.69
CA VAL A 250 5.11 -21.46 -12.53
C VAL A 250 5.19 -21.07 -11.05
N GLU A 251 6.38 -21.19 -10.48
CA GLU A 251 6.69 -20.72 -9.14
C GLU A 251 6.94 -19.20 -9.13
N ALA A 252 6.21 -18.45 -8.31
CA ALA A 252 6.37 -17.00 -8.16
C ALA A 252 6.23 -16.57 -6.68
N GLU A 253 6.84 -15.45 -6.31
CA GLU A 253 6.65 -14.81 -5.00
C GLU A 253 5.48 -13.83 -5.04
N VAL A 254 4.33 -14.23 -4.47
CA VAL A 254 3.09 -13.45 -4.54
C VAL A 254 2.36 -13.44 -3.20
N ASP A 255 1.55 -12.43 -2.95
CA ASP A 255 0.58 -12.43 -1.86
C ASP A 255 -0.67 -13.21 -2.32
N PRO A 256 -0.90 -14.44 -1.82
CA PRO A 256 -1.98 -15.28 -2.31
C PRO A 256 -3.35 -14.66 -2.07
N LEU A 257 -3.57 -13.98 -0.94
CA LEU A 257 -4.87 -13.40 -0.62
C LEU A 257 -5.23 -12.28 -1.61
N LYS A 258 -4.27 -11.39 -1.89
CA LYS A 258 -4.48 -10.32 -2.86
C LYS A 258 -4.64 -10.88 -4.28
N LEU A 259 -3.81 -11.84 -4.68
CA LEU A 259 -3.91 -12.37 -6.04
C LEU A 259 -5.22 -13.15 -6.26
N ARG A 260 -5.71 -13.89 -5.27
CA ARG A 260 -7.06 -14.50 -5.30
C ARG A 260 -8.14 -13.46 -5.54
N ARG A 261 -8.09 -12.34 -4.82
CA ARG A 261 -9.05 -11.23 -5.00
C ARG A 261 -9.00 -10.63 -6.41
N ALA A 262 -7.79 -10.44 -6.95
CA ALA A 262 -7.64 -9.97 -8.32
C ALA A 262 -8.29 -10.94 -9.33
N LEU A 263 -8.07 -12.24 -9.17
CA LEU A 263 -8.69 -13.26 -10.02
C LEU A 263 -10.21 -13.30 -9.88
N GLN A 264 -10.74 -13.24 -8.65
CA GLN A 264 -12.19 -13.20 -8.40
C GLN A 264 -12.84 -11.99 -9.07
N ASN A 265 -12.21 -10.81 -8.99
CA ASN A 265 -12.69 -9.60 -9.68
C ASN A 265 -12.68 -9.76 -11.21
N LEU A 266 -11.63 -10.37 -11.77
CA LEU A 266 -11.57 -10.61 -13.22
C LEU A 266 -12.63 -11.62 -13.69
N ILE A 267 -12.79 -12.73 -12.97
CA ILE A 267 -13.78 -13.77 -13.28
C ILE A 267 -15.20 -13.23 -13.12
N GLY A 268 -15.47 -12.45 -12.06
CA GLY A 268 -16.76 -11.79 -11.85
C GLY A 268 -17.08 -10.81 -12.98
N ASN A 269 -16.12 -9.98 -13.40
CA ASN A 269 -16.31 -9.06 -14.52
C ASN A 269 -16.54 -9.79 -15.84
N ALA A 270 -15.83 -10.90 -16.09
CA ALA A 270 -16.03 -11.75 -17.25
C ALA A 270 -17.43 -12.35 -17.29
N ARG A 271 -17.89 -12.92 -16.16
CA ARG A 271 -19.26 -13.44 -16.00
C ARG A 271 -20.31 -12.36 -16.29
N ASP A 272 -20.16 -11.19 -15.67
CA ASP A 272 -21.11 -10.08 -15.84
C ASP A 272 -21.19 -9.55 -17.29
N ALA A 273 -20.17 -9.83 -18.12
CA ALA A 273 -20.15 -9.47 -19.53
C ALA A 273 -20.88 -10.49 -20.43
N MET A 274 -21.38 -11.61 -19.87
CA MET A 274 -21.97 -12.75 -20.56
C MET A 274 -23.40 -13.04 -20.06
N GLU A 275 -24.34 -12.13 -20.31
CA GLU A 275 -25.73 -12.24 -19.83
C GLU A 275 -26.46 -13.52 -20.31
N GLU A 276 -26.11 -14.04 -21.50
CA GLU A 276 -26.69 -15.27 -22.07
C GLU A 276 -25.82 -16.52 -21.83
N GLY A 277 -24.78 -16.41 -20.99
CA GLY A 277 -23.77 -17.44 -20.78
C GLY A 277 -22.59 -17.33 -21.75
N GLY A 278 -21.59 -18.19 -21.57
CA GLY A 278 -20.37 -18.14 -22.39
C GLY A 278 -19.21 -18.94 -21.81
N ARG A 279 -17.98 -18.58 -22.20
CA ARG A 279 -16.76 -19.27 -21.78
C ARG A 279 -15.73 -18.30 -21.21
N ILE A 280 -15.11 -18.72 -20.10
CA ILE A 280 -13.93 -18.09 -19.51
C ILE A 280 -12.75 -19.07 -19.63
N ASP A 281 -11.71 -18.67 -20.34
CA ASP A 281 -10.44 -19.40 -20.41
C ASP A 281 -9.41 -18.70 -19.51
N VAL A 282 -8.93 -19.40 -18.49
CA VAL A 282 -7.83 -18.95 -17.61
C VAL A 282 -6.57 -19.74 -17.93
N ASN A 283 -5.49 -19.04 -18.28
CA ASN A 283 -4.23 -19.64 -18.67
C ASN A 283 -3.06 -19.08 -17.85
N VAL A 284 -2.23 -19.98 -17.32
CA VAL A 284 -0.97 -19.63 -16.63
C VAL A 284 0.21 -20.04 -17.48
N LYS A 285 1.13 -19.11 -17.77
CA LYS A 285 2.31 -19.40 -18.59
C LYS A 285 3.51 -18.59 -18.13
N LYS A 286 4.72 -19.05 -18.47
CA LYS A 286 5.94 -18.27 -18.27
C LYS A 286 6.33 -17.56 -19.56
N GLU A 287 6.50 -16.24 -19.50
CA GLU A 287 6.98 -15.42 -20.61
C GLU A 287 8.23 -14.64 -20.21
N GLY A 288 9.41 -15.14 -20.59
CA GLY A 288 10.68 -14.53 -20.26
C GLY A 288 10.91 -14.43 -18.74
N ARG A 289 10.88 -13.21 -18.20
CA ARG A 289 11.06 -12.89 -16.77
C ARG A 289 9.75 -12.72 -16.01
N TYR A 290 8.62 -13.04 -16.64
CA TYR A 290 7.31 -12.87 -16.05
C TYR A 290 6.57 -14.21 -15.97
N ALA A 291 5.85 -14.40 -14.87
CA ALA A 291 4.69 -15.28 -14.84
C ALA A 291 3.48 -14.51 -15.35
N VAL A 292 2.73 -15.11 -16.26
CA VAL A 292 1.57 -14.48 -16.89
C VAL A 292 0.32 -15.25 -16.53
N VAL A 293 -0.66 -14.57 -15.94
CA VAL A 293 -2.02 -15.08 -15.76
C VAL A 293 -2.93 -14.35 -16.74
N GLU A 294 -3.48 -15.10 -17.68
CA GLU A 294 -4.39 -14.61 -18.71
C GLU A 294 -5.82 -15.07 -18.39
N VAL A 295 -6.77 -14.13 -18.36
CA VAL A 295 -8.20 -14.39 -18.22
C VAL A 295 -8.88 -13.88 -19.48
N LYS A 296 -9.50 -14.77 -20.23
CA LYS A 296 -10.19 -14.46 -21.48
C LYS A 296 -11.66 -14.86 -21.39
N ASP A 297 -12.55 -13.96 -21.76
CA ASP A 297 -13.99 -14.20 -21.86
C ASP A 297 -14.49 -14.10 -23.31
N THR A 298 -15.71 -14.60 -23.53
CA THR A 298 -16.46 -14.48 -24.78
C THR A 298 -17.66 -13.53 -24.64
N GLY A 299 -17.57 -12.54 -23.74
CA GLY A 299 -18.66 -11.60 -23.49
C GLY A 299 -18.81 -10.52 -24.56
N LYS A 300 -19.63 -9.51 -24.26
CA LYS A 300 -19.92 -8.39 -25.16
C LYS A 300 -18.73 -7.51 -25.55
N GLY A 301 -17.58 -7.67 -24.88
CA GLY A 301 -16.41 -6.82 -25.06
C GLY A 301 -16.67 -5.35 -24.68
N MET A 302 -15.74 -4.46 -25.05
CA MET A 302 -15.79 -3.04 -24.72
C MET A 302 -15.46 -2.16 -25.92
N PRO A 303 -16.20 -1.06 -26.15
CA PRO A 303 -15.80 -0.06 -27.13
C PRO A 303 -14.57 0.72 -26.63
N PRO A 304 -13.79 1.35 -27.54
CA PRO A 304 -12.56 2.06 -27.17
C PRO A 304 -12.74 3.14 -26.11
N GLU A 305 -13.88 3.84 -26.06
CA GLU A 305 -14.13 4.87 -25.04
C GLU A 305 -14.28 4.26 -23.64
N VAL A 306 -14.83 3.05 -23.53
CA VAL A 306 -14.98 2.34 -22.25
C VAL A 306 -13.63 1.73 -21.83
N LEU A 307 -12.90 1.14 -22.77
CA LEU A 307 -11.59 0.54 -22.51
C LEU A 307 -10.57 1.56 -21.98
N SER A 308 -10.57 2.79 -22.52
CA SER A 308 -9.66 3.85 -22.07
C SER A 308 -9.90 4.32 -20.62
N ARG A 309 -11.11 4.07 -20.10
CA ARG A 309 -11.55 4.47 -18.75
C ARG A 309 -11.68 3.28 -17.79
N LEU A 310 -11.30 2.07 -18.22
CA LEU A 310 -11.49 0.83 -17.48
C LEU A 310 -10.91 0.84 -16.05
N PHE A 311 -9.83 1.57 -15.85
CA PHE A 311 -9.13 1.69 -14.57
C PHE A 311 -9.49 2.97 -13.80
N GLU A 312 -10.45 3.76 -14.28
CA GLU A 312 -10.96 4.91 -13.53
C GLU A 312 -11.78 4.41 -12.33
N PRO A 313 -11.51 4.89 -11.11
CA PRO A 313 -12.30 4.52 -9.94
C PRO A 313 -13.78 4.87 -10.14
N PHE A 314 -14.67 3.97 -9.71
CA PHE A 314 -16.13 4.13 -9.76
C PHE A 314 -16.72 4.25 -11.17
N PHE A 315 -15.93 3.98 -12.21
CA PHE A 315 -16.44 3.90 -13.56
C PHE A 315 -17.17 2.57 -13.78
N THR A 316 -18.42 2.64 -14.25
CA THR A 316 -19.21 1.47 -14.64
C THR A 316 -19.86 1.73 -16.00
N HIS A 317 -20.03 0.66 -16.79
CA HIS A 317 -20.71 0.74 -18.08
C HIS A 317 -21.69 -0.41 -18.22
N GLY A 318 -22.99 -0.10 -18.16
CA GLY A 318 -24.07 -1.07 -18.36
C GLY A 318 -24.34 -2.01 -17.19
N LYS A 319 -23.91 -1.69 -15.95
CA LYS A 319 -24.19 -2.51 -14.75
C LYS A 319 -24.98 -1.73 -13.70
N SER A 320 -26.10 -2.29 -13.26
CA SER A 320 -26.84 -1.85 -12.07
C SER A 320 -26.24 -2.54 -10.85
N GLY A 321 -25.50 -1.82 -9.99
CA GLY A 321 -24.97 -2.38 -8.73
C GLY A 321 -23.53 -2.92 -8.78
N GLY A 322 -22.70 -2.49 -9.72
CA GLY A 322 -21.24 -2.68 -9.62
C GLY A 322 -20.58 -1.46 -8.97
N THR A 323 -19.57 -1.65 -8.11
CA THR A 323 -18.86 -0.53 -7.46
C THR A 323 -17.99 0.30 -8.41
N GLY A 324 -17.66 -0.23 -9.59
CA GLY A 324 -16.65 0.36 -10.48
C GLY A 324 -15.24 0.34 -9.90
N LEU A 325 -15.00 -0.37 -8.79
CA LEU A 325 -13.70 -0.45 -8.13
C LEU A 325 -12.92 -1.72 -8.49
N GLY A 326 -13.58 -2.78 -8.97
CA GLY A 326 -12.96 -4.08 -9.22
C GLY A 326 -11.70 -4.01 -10.10
N MET A 327 -11.76 -3.35 -11.27
CA MET A 327 -10.59 -3.21 -12.14
C MET A 327 -9.50 -2.28 -11.57
N THR A 328 -9.89 -1.27 -10.81
CA THR A 328 -8.96 -0.40 -10.08
C THR A 328 -8.19 -1.20 -9.01
N ILE A 329 -8.89 -2.09 -8.30
CA ILE A 329 -8.32 -3.00 -7.31
C ILE A 329 -7.37 -3.98 -7.99
N VAL A 330 -7.77 -4.61 -9.10
CA VAL A 330 -6.90 -5.52 -9.87
C VAL A 330 -5.62 -4.79 -10.27
N LYS A 331 -5.71 -3.62 -10.91
CA LYS A 331 -4.53 -2.84 -11.33
C LYS A 331 -3.60 -2.56 -10.15
N LYS A 332 -4.16 -2.10 -9.03
CA LYS A 332 -3.40 -1.82 -7.81
C LYS A 332 -2.71 -3.06 -7.24
N ILE A 333 -3.40 -4.21 -7.21
CA ILE A 333 -2.81 -5.47 -6.73
C ILE A 333 -1.63 -5.85 -7.62
N VAL A 334 -1.75 -5.72 -8.94
CA VAL A 334 -0.66 -6.01 -9.87
C VAL A 334 0.52 -5.05 -9.68
N GLU A 335 0.26 -3.75 -9.53
CA GLU A 335 1.28 -2.73 -9.24
C GLU A 335 1.94 -2.89 -7.87
N ASP A 336 1.22 -3.40 -6.86
CA ASP A 336 1.78 -3.73 -5.55
C ASP A 336 2.79 -4.88 -5.66
N HIS A 337 2.62 -5.79 -6.63
CA HIS A 337 3.54 -6.90 -6.94
C HIS A 337 4.63 -6.51 -7.96
N ASP A 338 4.82 -5.22 -8.25
CA ASP A 338 5.74 -4.72 -9.28
C ASP A 338 5.47 -5.33 -10.68
N GLY A 339 4.22 -5.74 -10.91
CA GLY A 339 3.76 -6.35 -12.15
C GLY A 339 3.23 -5.34 -13.17
N LYS A 340 2.75 -5.88 -14.28
CA LYS A 340 2.07 -5.13 -15.35
C LYS A 340 0.72 -5.78 -15.66
N ILE A 341 -0.28 -4.96 -16.00
CA ILE A 341 -1.56 -5.43 -16.52
C ILE A 341 -1.76 -4.94 -17.95
N GLU A 342 -2.29 -5.81 -18.81
CA GLU A 342 -2.71 -5.49 -20.18
C GLU A 342 -4.14 -5.96 -20.41
N VAL A 343 -4.89 -5.20 -21.21
CA VAL A 343 -6.27 -5.50 -21.55
C VAL A 343 -6.48 -5.31 -23.05
N GLU A 344 -6.98 -6.35 -23.70
CA GLU A 344 -7.45 -6.34 -25.09
C GLU A 344 -8.94 -6.64 -25.09
N SER A 345 -9.74 -5.85 -25.79
CA SER A 345 -11.18 -6.07 -25.86
C SER A 345 -11.69 -5.66 -27.23
N GLU A 346 -12.61 -6.43 -27.77
CA GLU A 346 -13.31 -6.11 -29.03
C GLU A 346 -14.80 -6.36 -28.84
N VAL A 347 -15.60 -5.40 -29.28
CA VAL A 347 -17.07 -5.45 -29.19
C VAL A 347 -17.59 -6.74 -29.85
N ASP A 348 -18.46 -7.45 -29.14
CA ASP A 348 -19.07 -8.73 -29.51
C ASP A 348 -18.09 -9.91 -29.69
N LYS A 349 -16.82 -9.78 -29.27
CA LYS A 349 -15.83 -10.87 -29.28
C LYS A 349 -15.28 -11.24 -27.90
N GLY A 350 -15.44 -10.37 -26.91
CA GLY A 350 -15.00 -10.58 -25.54
C GLY A 350 -13.77 -9.78 -25.15
N THR A 351 -13.26 -10.06 -23.96
CA THR A 351 -12.10 -9.38 -23.37
C THR A 351 -11.02 -10.37 -22.97
N THR A 352 -9.76 -9.97 -23.09
CA THR A 352 -8.60 -10.68 -22.58
C THR A 352 -7.81 -9.77 -21.65
N VAL A 353 -7.64 -10.19 -20.41
CA VAL A 353 -6.84 -9.49 -19.40
C VAL A 353 -5.61 -10.33 -19.09
N ARG A 354 -4.42 -9.72 -19.14
CA ARG A 354 -3.14 -10.36 -18.82
C ARG A 354 -2.48 -9.68 -17.65
N ILE A 355 -2.19 -10.44 -16.61
CA ILE A 355 -1.42 -10.03 -15.44
C ILE A 355 -0.01 -10.60 -15.58
N TYR A 356 0.99 -9.74 -15.61
CA TYR A 356 2.41 -10.08 -15.64
C TYR A 356 3.01 -9.85 -14.26
N LEU A 357 3.55 -10.90 -13.65
CA LEU A 357 4.21 -10.85 -12.34
C LEU A 357 5.70 -11.17 -12.51
N PRO A 358 6.63 -10.35 -11.98
CA PRO A 358 8.05 -10.60 -12.11
C PRO A 358 8.46 -11.89 -11.38
N LEU A 359 9.39 -12.65 -11.96
CA LEU A 359 9.95 -13.90 -11.43
C LEU A 359 11.30 -13.73 -10.73
#